data_AF-A0ABC9VQD8-F1
#
_entry.id   AF-A0ABC9VQD8-F1
#
_cell.length_a   1.000
_cell.length_b   1.000
_cell.length_c   1.000
_cell.angle_alpha   90.00
_cell.angle_beta   90.00
_cell.angle_gamma   90.00
#
_symmetry.space_group_name_H-M   'P 1'
#
loop_
_entity.id
_entity.type
_entity.pdbx_description
1 polymer ?
#
loop_
_entity_poly.entity_id
_entity_poly.type
_entity_poly.pdbx_seq_one_letter_code
_entity_poly.pdbx_strand_id
1 'polypeptide(L)'
;MPVEPDLLTFYNYPSAIRASIYSTNMIESFNNRLKRKTKPKTEFPTEQSLDTFIGVQAMDYNDRYFNRIHKGFGQVRDTLESYFD
;
A
#
# COMPACT_ATOMS: atom_id res chain seq x y z
N MET A 1 -24.91 3.87 -15.20
CA MET A 1 -24.19 3.09 -14.18
C MET A 1 -24.21 3.95 -12.92
N PRO A 2 -24.86 3.52 -11.83
CA PRO A 2 -24.77 4.26 -10.58
C PRO A 2 -23.31 4.32 -10.18
N VAL A 3 -22.83 5.51 -9.83
CA VAL A 3 -21.49 5.70 -9.32
C VAL A 3 -21.48 5.03 -7.95
N GLU A 4 -20.58 4.07 -7.73
CA GLU A 4 -20.40 3.44 -6.42
C GLU A 4 -20.25 4.56 -5.38
N PRO A 5 -21.10 4.59 -4.32
CA PRO A 5 -21.14 5.71 -3.37
C PRO A 5 -19.78 5.95 -2.70
N ASP A 6 -18.97 4.90 -2.60
CA ASP A 6 -17.65 4.94 -1.97
C ASP A 6 -16.54 5.51 -2.85
N LEU A 7 -16.78 5.67 -4.16
CA LEU A 7 -15.76 6.15 -5.11
C LEU A 7 -15.37 7.61 -4.85
N LEU A 8 -16.29 8.40 -4.28
CA LEU A 8 -16.08 9.82 -4.01
C LEU A 8 -15.63 10.11 -2.57
N THR A 9 -15.61 9.11 -1.69
CA THR A 9 -15.24 9.27 -0.27
C THR A 9 -13.83 9.84 -0.11
N PHE A 10 -12.94 9.63 -1.07
CA PHE A 10 -11.59 10.20 -1.01
C PHE A 10 -11.56 11.74 -1.05
N TYR A 11 -12.61 12.40 -1.57
CA TYR A 11 -12.71 13.86 -1.55
C TYR A 11 -12.94 14.43 -0.15
N ASN A 12 -13.39 13.62 0.81
CA ASN A 12 -13.53 14.03 2.22
C ASN A 12 -12.17 14.20 2.92
N TYR A 13 -11.09 13.72 2.32
CA TYR A 13 -9.74 13.87 2.84
C TYR A 13 -9.07 15.17 2.33
N PRO A 14 -8.09 15.72 3.09
CA PRO A 14 -7.33 16.89 2.69
C PRO A 14 -6.72 16.76 1.28
N SER A 15 -6.77 17.85 0.50
CA SER A 15 -6.26 17.86 -0.88
C SER A 15 -4.80 17.43 -1.00
N ALA A 16 -3.99 17.70 0.02
CA ALA A 16 -2.58 17.33 0.11
C ALA A 16 -2.34 15.81 -0.02
N ILE A 17 -3.27 14.96 0.43
CA ILE A 17 -3.13 13.49 0.40
C ILE A 17 -3.92 12.81 -0.72
N ARG A 18 -4.85 13.51 -1.38
CA ARG A 18 -5.70 12.90 -2.43
C ARG A 18 -4.89 12.28 -3.56
N ALA A 19 -3.81 12.93 -4.00
CA ALA A 19 -2.93 12.40 -5.04
C ALA A 19 -2.23 11.10 -4.61
N SER A 20 -1.93 10.96 -3.32
CA SER A 20 -1.35 9.75 -2.75
C SER A 20 -2.39 8.62 -2.65
N ILE A 21 -3.63 8.94 -2.27
CA ILE A 21 -4.74 7.98 -2.18
C ILE A 21 -5.13 7.46 -3.57
N TYR A 22 -5.20 8.35 -4.56
CA TYR A 22 -5.57 7.99 -5.93
C TYR A 22 -4.47 7.24 -6.69
N SER A 23 -3.21 7.31 -6.21
CA SER A 23 -2.09 6.67 -6.89
C SER A 23 -2.00 5.18 -6.57
N THR A 24 -1.87 4.36 -7.62
CA THR A 24 -1.60 2.92 -7.51
C THR A 24 -0.11 2.60 -7.34
N ASN A 25 0.77 3.60 -7.39
CA ASN A 25 2.23 3.43 -7.44
C ASN A 25 2.79 2.58 -6.29
N MET A 26 2.26 2.73 -5.08
CA MET A 26 2.73 1.97 -3.91
C MET A 26 2.46 0.46 -4.09
N ILE A 27 1.23 0.13 -4.47
CA ILE A 27 0.75 -1.23 -4.65
C ILE A 27 1.44 -1.88 -5.87
N GLU A 28 1.58 -1.13 -6.97
CA GLU A 28 2.31 -1.57 -8.15
C GLU A 28 3.79 -1.80 -7.87
N SER A 29 4.43 -0.91 -7.10
CA SER A 29 5.83 -1.07 -6.70
C SER A 29 6.05 -2.36 -5.91
N PHE A 30 5.18 -2.63 -4.92
CA PHE A 30 5.20 -3.87 -4.16
C PHE A 30 4.97 -5.10 -5.05
N ASN A 31 3.91 -5.08 -5.88
CA ASN A 31 3.57 -6.18 -6.79
C ASN A 31 4.71 -6.48 -7.78
N ASN A 32 5.36 -5.45 -8.32
CA ASN A 32 6.50 -5.61 -9.21
C ASN A 32 7.72 -6.22 -8.49
N ARG A 33 7.98 -5.84 -7.23
CA ARG A 33 9.02 -6.46 -6.40
C ARG A 33 8.70 -7.93 -6.17
N LEU A 34 7.46 -8.25 -5.79
CA LEU A 34 7.02 -9.62 -5.54
C LEU A 34 7.16 -10.48 -6.80
N LYS A 35 6.67 -10.02 -7.96
CA LYS A 35 6.81 -10.70 -9.26
C LYS A 35 8.28 -11.00 -9.61
N ARG A 36 9.20 -10.07 -9.36
CA ARG A 36 10.63 -10.28 -9.60
C ARG A 36 11.23 -11.35 -8.67
N LYS A 37 10.77 -11.39 -7.42
CA LYS A 37 11.24 -12.34 -6.40
C LYS A 37 10.65 -13.74 -6.59
N THR A 38 9.44 -13.84 -7.12
CA THR A 38 8.82 -15.12 -7.47
C THR A 38 9.32 -15.69 -8.79
N LYS A 39 9.73 -14.86 -9.76
CA LYS A 39 10.24 -15.32 -11.07
C LYS A 39 11.29 -16.45 -11.04
N PRO A 40 12.32 -16.45 -10.16
CA PRO A 40 13.28 -17.54 -10.09
C PRO A 40 12.76 -18.81 -9.37
N LYS A 41 11.57 -18.77 -8.76
CA LYS A 41 10.92 -19.93 -8.13
C LYS A 41 10.05 -20.62 -9.18
N THR A 42 10.36 -21.87 -9.48
CA THR A 42 9.59 -22.69 -10.44
C THR A 42 8.26 -23.15 -9.85
N GLU A 43 8.25 -23.50 -8.58
CA GLU A 43 7.06 -23.91 -7.83
C GLU A 43 7.26 -23.73 -6.32
N PHE A 44 6.15 -23.75 -5.58
CA PHE A 44 6.14 -23.83 -4.13
C PHE A 44 5.65 -25.23 -3.71
N PRO A 45 6.38 -25.95 -2.84
CA PRO A 45 6.03 -27.33 -2.48
C PRO A 45 4.74 -27.44 -1.66
N THR A 46 4.38 -26.39 -0.91
CA THR A 46 3.14 -26.31 -0.12
C THR A 46 2.60 -24.88 -0.10
N GLU A 47 1.29 -24.73 0.16
CA GLU A 47 0.67 -23.42 0.40
C GLU A 47 1.35 -22.65 1.55
N GLN A 48 1.68 -23.34 2.64
CA GLN A 48 2.41 -22.74 3.77
C GLN A 48 3.77 -22.16 3.35
N SER A 49 4.47 -22.80 2.41
CA SER A 49 5.75 -22.30 1.89
C SER A 49 5.58 -21.04 1.02
N LEU A 50 4.45 -20.92 0.32
CA LEU A 50 4.06 -19.72 -0.41
C LEU A 50 3.74 -18.57 0.56
N ASP A 51 2.93 -18.83 1.59
CA ASP A 51 2.57 -17.83 2.61
C ASP A 51 3.80 -17.31 3.34
N THR A 52 4.69 -18.23 3.75
CA THR A 52 5.95 -17.87 4.39
C THR A 52 6.80 -16.99 3.47
N PHE A 53 6.89 -17.35 2.18
CA PHE A 53 7.63 -16.57 1.21
C PHE A 53 7.07 -15.15 1.05
N ILE A 54 5.75 -15.01 0.88
CA ILE A 54 5.08 -13.71 0.76
C ILE A 54 5.27 -12.89 2.03
N GLY A 55 5.10 -13.50 3.21
CA GLY A 55 5.30 -12.86 4.50
C GLY A 55 6.71 -12.28 4.64
N VAL A 56 7.74 -13.05 4.29
CA VAL A 56 9.14 -12.56 4.30
C VAL A 56 9.34 -11.41 3.32
N GLN A 57 8.76 -11.46 2.11
CA GLN A 57 8.85 -10.34 1.16
C GLN A 57 8.13 -9.08 1.66
N ALA A 58 7.01 -9.23 2.35
CA ALA A 58 6.26 -8.13 2.95
C ALA A 58 7.03 -7.50 4.12
N MET A 59 7.63 -8.31 5.00
CA MET A 59 8.48 -7.81 6.10
C MET A 59 9.67 -7.00 5.57
N ASP A 60 10.41 -7.54 4.59
CA ASP A 60 11.54 -6.86 3.93
C ASP A 60 11.10 -5.61 3.13
N TYR A 61 9.84 -5.54 2.70
CA TYR A 61 9.27 -4.31 2.15
C TYR A 61 8.98 -3.30 3.25
N ASN A 62 8.30 -3.71 4.31
CA ASN A 62 7.92 -2.85 5.42
C ASN A 62 9.16 -2.25 6.09
N ASP A 63 10.17 -3.04 6.44
CA ASP A 63 11.39 -2.55 7.09
C ASP A 63 12.09 -1.46 6.26
N ARG A 64 12.13 -1.64 4.94
CA ARG A 64 12.75 -0.68 4.02
C ARG A 64 12.02 0.66 3.94
N TYR A 65 10.68 0.64 4.07
CA TYR A 65 9.83 1.81 3.90
C TYR A 65 9.20 2.29 5.22
N PHE A 66 9.53 1.67 6.35
CA PHE A 66 8.89 1.89 7.64
C PHE A 66 8.91 3.37 8.08
N ASN A 67 10.06 4.02 7.90
CA ASN A 67 10.25 5.42 8.30
C ASN A 67 9.83 6.42 7.20
N ARG A 68 9.24 5.95 6.09
CA ARG A 68 8.87 6.81 4.96
C ARG A 68 7.46 7.36 5.14
N ILE A 69 7.34 8.68 5.23
CA ILE A 69 6.06 9.38 5.14
C ILE A 69 5.72 9.61 3.66
N HIS A 70 4.54 9.16 3.24
CA HIS A 70 4.10 9.36 1.86
C HIS A 70 3.71 10.83 1.61
N LYS A 71 3.76 11.24 0.34
CA LYS A 71 3.50 12.63 -0.08
C LYS A 71 2.20 13.17 0.53
N GLY A 72 2.28 14.36 1.12
CA GLY A 72 1.15 15.05 1.75
C GLY A 72 0.83 14.61 3.17
N PHE A 73 1.05 13.34 3.54
CA PHE A 73 0.64 12.82 4.85
C PHE A 73 1.34 13.52 6.01
N GLY A 74 2.60 13.89 5.86
CA GLY A 74 3.33 14.63 6.90
C GLY A 74 2.80 16.05 7.15
N GLN A 75 2.09 16.64 6.17
CA GLN A 75 1.57 18.01 6.28
C GLN A 75 0.19 18.07 6.94
N VAL A 76 -0.55 16.96 6.95
CA VAL A 76 -1.94 16.90 7.41
C VAL A 76 -2.11 15.96 8.59
N ARG A 77 -1.03 15.65 9.30
CA ARG A 77 -1.03 14.69 10.42
C ARG A 77 -2.08 15.07 11.46
N ASP A 78 -2.02 16.29 11.99
CA ASP A 78 -2.92 16.76 13.05
C ASP A 78 -4.39 16.76 12.58
N THR A 79 -4.63 17.16 11.33
CA THR A 79 -5.98 17.13 10.72
C THR A 79 -6.50 15.69 10.60
N LEU A 80 -5.66 14.73 10.23
CA LEU A 80 -6.05 13.33 10.15
C LEU A 80 -6.32 12.75 11.54
N GLU A 81 -5.50 13.08 12.55
CA GLU A 81 -5.72 12.64 13.93
C GLU A 81 -7.08 13.12 14.45
N SER A 82 -7.46 14.38 14.18
CA SER A 82 -8.79 14.90 14.58
C SER A 82 -10.01 14.22 13.94
N TYR A 83 -9.83 13.41 12.90
CA TYR A 83 -10.94 12.63 12.31
C TYR A 83 -11.27 11.37 13.11
N PHE A 84 -10.36 10.93 13.99
CA PHE A 84 -10.48 9.70 14.77
C PHE A 84 -10.61 9.94 16.29
N ASP A 85 -10.54 11.20 16.71
CA ASP A 85 -10.90 11.65 18.06
C ASP A 85 -12.43 11.74 18.23
#